data_AF-A0A7S0H0D9-F1
#
_entry.id   AF-A0A7S0H0D9-F1
#
_cell.length_a   1.000
_cell.length_b   1.000
_cell.length_c   1.000
_cell.angle_alpha   90.00
_cell.angle_beta   90.00
_cell.angle_gamma   90.00
#
_symmetry.space_group_name_H-M   'P 1'
#
loop_
_entity.id
_entity.type
_entity.pdbx_description
1 polymer ?
#
loop_
_entity_poly.entity_id
_entity_poly.type
_entity_poly.pdbx_seq_one_letter_code
_entity_poly.pdbx_strand_id
1 'polypeptide(L)'
;MPEDYFSDTLIGAITDSMVLQTLVSRKLPTILKQVRKLDASLSAPCLQWFVCLFITVLPIHITIRIWDLVLVHGSHTLFWVALAMLHLSQKRILEAKNEGELFAIMTTIAEELDDERVLMKAVAKFKIPKSTIVSLQEIERKALDHRMREVKSSDKNKSIRDAKNAESTRPTLQNNSKSNVSADDSNSYDPSATEDADISDADSTSYHAGEVEPGFEDVEEVDI
;
A
#
# COMPACT_ATOMS: atom_id res chain seq x y z
N MET A 1 -14.43 6.93 13.84
CA MET A 1 -13.01 6.51 13.71
C MET A 1 -12.11 7.64 14.18
N PRO A 2 -10.81 7.40 14.43
CA PRO A 2 -9.83 8.48 14.53
C PRO A 2 -9.77 9.29 13.22
N GLU A 3 -9.44 10.57 13.30
CA GLU A 3 -9.38 11.47 12.13
C GLU A 3 -8.23 11.09 11.18
N ASP A 4 -7.14 10.53 11.69
CA ASP A 4 -5.92 10.16 10.95
C ASP A 4 -5.95 8.76 10.30
N TYR A 5 -7.14 8.18 10.04
CA TYR A 5 -7.23 6.80 9.53
C TYR A 5 -6.83 6.67 8.06
N PHE A 6 -7.18 7.66 7.24
CA PHE A 6 -6.93 7.72 5.79
C PHE A 6 -6.11 8.93 5.36
N SER A 7 -5.36 9.56 6.28
CA SER A 7 -4.38 10.59 5.91
C SER A 7 -3.23 9.98 5.11
N ASP A 8 -2.45 10.80 4.40
CA ASP A 8 -1.28 10.36 3.57
C ASP A 8 -0.26 9.48 4.31
N THR A 9 -0.34 9.44 5.65
CA THR A 9 0.56 8.71 6.53
C THR A 9 -0.06 7.43 7.11
N LEU A 10 -1.36 7.17 6.89
CA LEU A 10 -2.13 5.99 7.37
C LEU A 10 -1.93 5.66 8.86
N ILE A 11 -1.64 6.67 9.69
CA ILE A 11 -1.20 6.51 11.08
C ILE A 11 -2.22 5.71 11.89
N GLY A 12 -3.52 5.94 11.70
CA GLY A 12 -4.57 5.17 12.37
C GLY A 12 -4.51 3.68 12.07
N ALA A 13 -4.42 3.31 10.79
CA ALA A 13 -4.37 1.90 10.37
C ALA A 13 -3.05 1.20 10.74
N ILE A 14 -1.91 1.92 10.67
CA ILE A 14 -0.61 1.41 11.14
C ILE A 14 -0.66 1.17 12.66
N THR A 15 -1.22 2.10 13.42
CA THR A 15 -1.44 1.96 14.87
C THR A 15 -2.31 0.74 15.16
N ASP A 16 -3.41 0.54 14.43
CA ASP A 16 -4.29 -0.62 14.62
C ASP A 16 -3.58 -1.96 14.28
N SER A 17 -2.73 -1.99 13.24
CA SER A 17 -1.89 -3.16 12.95
C SER A 17 -0.88 -3.46 14.07
N MET A 18 -0.27 -2.44 14.68
CA MET A 18 0.60 -2.61 15.84
C MET A 18 -0.17 -3.10 17.08
N VAL A 19 -1.33 -2.50 17.38
CA VAL A 19 -2.22 -2.95 18.47
C VAL A 19 -2.64 -4.39 18.28
N LEU A 20 -2.97 -4.82 17.06
CA LEU A 20 -3.30 -6.22 16.78
C LEU A 20 -2.11 -7.15 17.04
N GLN A 21 -0.88 -6.79 16.64
CA GLN A 21 0.31 -7.58 16.96
C GLN A 21 0.53 -7.69 18.49
N THR A 22 0.35 -6.59 19.22
CA THR A 22 0.39 -6.58 20.68
C THR A 22 -0.72 -7.45 21.28
N LEU A 23 -1.93 -7.50 20.70
CA LEU A 23 -3.01 -8.40 21.12
C LEU A 23 -2.73 -9.87 20.80
N VAL A 24 -2.17 -10.18 19.62
CA VAL A 24 -1.72 -11.53 19.24
C VAL A 24 -0.67 -12.04 20.23
N SER A 25 0.26 -11.20 20.68
CA SER A 25 1.24 -11.57 21.71
C SER A 25 0.61 -11.99 23.04
N ARG A 26 -0.54 -11.38 23.39
CA ARG A 26 -1.25 -11.59 24.67
C ARG A 26 -2.31 -12.68 24.61
N LYS A 27 -2.89 -12.96 23.44
CA LYS A 27 -4.03 -13.88 23.25
C LYS A 27 -3.68 -15.14 22.48
N LEU A 28 -2.72 -15.08 21.55
CA LEU A 28 -2.34 -16.17 20.65
C LEU A 28 -0.81 -16.37 20.67
N PRO A 29 -0.20 -16.63 21.84
CA PRO A 29 1.27 -16.69 21.98
C PRO A 29 1.92 -17.81 21.15
N THR A 30 1.18 -18.88 20.82
CA THR A 30 1.66 -19.97 19.96
C THR A 30 1.89 -19.51 18.52
N ILE A 31 0.98 -18.68 17.97
CA ILE A 31 1.15 -18.05 16.66
C ILE A 31 2.40 -17.16 16.68
N LEU A 32 2.51 -16.28 17.68
CA LEU A 32 3.66 -15.37 17.75
C LEU A 32 5.01 -16.10 17.90
N LYS A 33 5.06 -17.25 18.59
CA LYS A 33 6.26 -18.09 18.63
C LYS A 33 6.66 -18.60 17.24
N GLN A 34 5.70 -19.02 16.42
CA GLN A 34 5.98 -19.49 15.06
C GLN A 34 6.39 -18.34 14.14
N VAL A 35 5.67 -17.21 14.18
CA VAL A 35 6.02 -16.00 13.43
C VAL A 35 7.47 -15.59 13.68
N ARG A 36 7.90 -15.51 14.95
CA ARG A 36 9.29 -15.20 15.31
C ARG A 36 10.29 -16.30 14.91
N LYS A 37 9.89 -17.57 14.94
CA LYS A 37 10.75 -18.69 14.50
C LYS A 37 11.07 -18.61 13.01
N LEU A 38 10.14 -18.07 12.22
CA LEU A 38 10.27 -17.87 10.77
C LEU A 38 10.81 -16.48 10.40
N ASP A 39 11.18 -15.66 11.40
CA ASP A 39 11.59 -14.24 11.29
C ASP A 39 10.61 -13.34 10.49
N ALA A 40 9.33 -13.73 10.47
CA ALA A 40 8.30 -13.14 9.63
C ALA A 40 7.59 -11.94 10.29
N SER A 41 7.04 -11.04 9.47
CA SER A 41 6.22 -9.91 9.94
C SER A 41 4.74 -10.08 9.58
N LEU A 42 3.85 -10.01 10.60
CA LEU A 42 2.40 -9.94 10.38
C LEU A 42 1.93 -8.53 9.98
N SER A 43 2.80 -7.52 9.97
CA SER A 43 2.40 -6.11 9.89
C SER A 43 1.62 -5.76 8.63
N ALA A 44 2.04 -6.29 7.47
CA ALA A 44 1.44 -6.02 6.17
C ALA A 44 0.03 -6.61 5.99
N PRO A 45 -0.21 -7.94 6.16
CA PRO A 45 -1.55 -8.50 6.04
C PRO A 45 -2.51 -7.94 7.11
N CYS A 46 -2.03 -7.74 8.35
CA CYS A 46 -2.82 -7.07 9.40
C CYS A 46 -3.21 -5.64 9.02
N LEU A 47 -2.32 -4.86 8.40
CA LEU A 47 -2.62 -3.50 7.94
C LEU A 47 -3.69 -3.51 6.84
N GLN A 48 -3.58 -4.41 5.86
CA GLN A 48 -4.56 -4.56 4.78
C GLN A 48 -5.97 -4.84 5.31
N TRP A 49 -6.10 -5.75 6.29
CA TRP A 49 -7.38 -6.06 6.93
C TRP A 49 -8.08 -4.84 7.53
N PHE A 50 -7.31 -3.97 8.21
CA PHE A 50 -7.84 -2.73 8.80
C PHE A 50 -8.16 -1.68 7.73
N VAL A 51 -7.22 -1.37 6.82
CA VAL A 51 -7.42 -0.36 5.76
C VAL A 51 -8.66 -0.67 4.91
N CYS A 52 -8.88 -1.95 4.57
CA CYS A 52 -10.03 -2.38 3.77
C CYS A 52 -11.28 -2.76 4.59
N LEU A 53 -11.25 -2.63 5.93
CA LEU A 53 -12.34 -3.04 6.84
C LEU A 53 -12.88 -4.46 6.54
N PHE A 54 -11.98 -5.37 6.15
CA PHE A 54 -12.23 -6.72 5.63
C PHE A 54 -13.08 -6.85 4.35
N ILE A 55 -13.63 -5.76 3.78
CA ILE A 55 -14.57 -5.80 2.64
C ILE A 55 -13.98 -6.52 1.42
N THR A 56 -12.70 -6.25 1.12
CA THR A 56 -12.02 -6.76 -0.09
C THR A 56 -11.44 -8.16 0.09
N VAL A 57 -11.57 -8.77 1.27
CA VAL A 57 -10.89 -10.01 1.62
C VAL A 57 -11.85 -11.13 2.06
N LEU A 58 -13.05 -10.78 2.53
CA LEU A 58 -14.08 -11.74 2.96
C LEU A 58 -15.28 -11.77 2.00
N PRO A 59 -15.94 -12.94 1.84
CA PRO A 59 -17.24 -13.03 1.17
C PRO A 59 -18.26 -12.03 1.71
N ILE A 60 -19.11 -11.50 0.82
CA ILE A 60 -19.99 -10.36 1.12
C ILE A 60 -20.96 -10.64 2.29
N HIS A 61 -21.45 -11.87 2.44
CA HIS A 61 -22.33 -12.24 3.55
C HIS A 61 -21.63 -12.11 4.91
N ILE A 62 -20.37 -12.54 5.00
CA ILE A 62 -19.56 -12.43 6.23
C ILE A 62 -19.20 -10.97 6.50
N THR A 63 -18.82 -10.22 5.47
CA THR A 63 -18.54 -8.78 5.56
C THR A 63 -19.72 -8.04 6.17
N ILE A 64 -20.96 -8.29 5.71
CA ILE A 64 -22.17 -7.68 6.27
C ILE A 64 -22.33 -8.02 7.77
N ARG A 65 -22.07 -9.26 8.21
CA ARG A 65 -22.13 -9.62 9.65
C ARG A 65 -21.10 -8.92 10.52
N ILE A 66 -19.89 -8.71 9.99
CA ILE A 66 -18.86 -7.94 10.67
C ILE A 66 -19.31 -6.48 10.78
N TRP A 67 -19.95 -5.96 9.74
CA TRP A 67 -20.48 -4.60 9.72
C TRP A 67 -21.66 -4.41 10.68
N ASP A 68 -22.59 -5.36 10.78
CA ASP A 68 -23.63 -5.40 11.82
C ASP A 68 -22.99 -5.27 13.23
N LEU A 69 -21.94 -6.05 13.49
CA LEU A 69 -21.20 -6.04 14.77
C LEU A 69 -20.47 -4.71 15.02
N VAL A 70 -19.88 -4.12 13.98
CA VAL A 70 -19.20 -2.81 14.02
C VAL A 70 -20.19 -1.67 14.22
N LEU A 71 -21.40 -1.73 13.67
CA LEU A 71 -22.44 -0.72 13.87
C LEU A 71 -23.01 -0.76 15.30
N VAL A 72 -23.24 -1.95 15.85
CA VAL A 72 -23.80 -2.12 17.21
C VAL A 72 -22.78 -1.79 18.32
N HIS A 73 -21.50 -2.16 18.15
CA HIS A 73 -20.48 -2.03 19.20
C HIS A 73 -19.35 -1.03 18.88
N GLY A 74 -19.25 -0.54 17.64
CA GLY A 74 -18.17 0.33 17.16
C GLY A 74 -16.95 -0.44 16.65
N SER A 75 -16.09 0.26 15.89
CA SER A 75 -14.92 -0.31 15.17
C SER A 75 -13.91 -1.11 15.99
N HIS A 76 -13.93 -1.02 17.33
CA HIS A 76 -13.07 -1.82 18.20
C HIS A 76 -13.34 -3.34 18.09
N THR A 77 -14.46 -3.75 17.50
CA THR A 77 -14.79 -5.16 17.24
C THR A 77 -14.01 -5.78 16.08
N LEU A 78 -13.43 -4.96 15.18
CA LEU A 78 -12.53 -5.42 14.12
C LEU A 78 -11.33 -6.19 14.68
N PHE A 79 -10.82 -5.80 15.86
CA PHE A 79 -9.78 -6.54 16.57
C PHE A 79 -10.23 -7.94 17.02
N TRP A 80 -11.50 -8.11 17.40
CA TRP A 80 -12.05 -9.41 17.78
C TRP A 80 -12.17 -10.33 16.55
N VAL A 81 -12.54 -9.77 15.40
CA VAL A 81 -12.59 -10.45 14.09
C VAL A 81 -11.18 -10.89 13.68
N ALA A 82 -10.20 -9.98 13.66
CA ALA A 82 -8.82 -10.32 13.31
C ALA A 82 -8.23 -11.44 14.20
N LEU A 83 -8.46 -11.38 15.51
CA LEU A 83 -8.02 -12.43 16.44
C LEU A 83 -8.76 -13.76 16.21
N ALA A 84 -10.05 -13.72 15.88
CA ALA A 84 -10.83 -14.91 15.55
C ALA A 84 -10.33 -15.60 14.27
N MET A 85 -10.08 -14.82 13.20
CA MET A 85 -9.50 -15.28 11.94
C MET A 85 -8.14 -15.97 12.17
N LEU A 86 -7.23 -15.31 12.89
CA LEU A 86 -5.93 -15.88 13.26
C LEU A 86 -6.04 -17.15 14.10
N HIS A 87 -7.01 -17.23 15.01
CA HIS A 87 -7.24 -18.42 15.83
C HIS A 87 -7.80 -19.60 15.02
N LEU A 88 -8.67 -19.36 14.04
CA LEU A 88 -9.21 -20.39 13.16
C LEU A 88 -8.10 -20.98 12.27
N SER A 89 -7.28 -20.13 11.66
CA SER A 89 -6.13 -20.57 10.84
C SER A 89 -4.88 -20.93 11.64
N GLN A 90 -4.96 -20.97 12.98
CA GLN A 90 -3.83 -21.26 13.87
C GLN A 90 -3.11 -22.56 13.51
N LYS A 91 -3.84 -23.62 13.10
CA LYS A 91 -3.22 -24.89 12.71
C LYS A 91 -2.31 -24.73 11.48
N ARG A 92 -2.83 -24.12 10.40
CA ARG A 92 -2.08 -23.85 9.16
C ARG A 92 -0.85 -22.99 9.44
N ILE A 93 -1.02 -21.92 10.23
CA ILE A 93 0.08 -21.02 10.63
C ILE A 93 1.22 -21.79 11.32
N LEU A 94 0.91 -22.77 12.18
CA LEU A 94 1.91 -23.59 12.87
C LEU A 94 2.59 -24.64 11.97
N GLU A 95 1.96 -25.00 10.86
CA GLU A 95 2.49 -25.94 9.85
C GLU A 95 3.40 -25.25 8.80
N ALA A 96 3.35 -23.92 8.70
CA ALA A 96 4.19 -23.12 7.80
C ALA A 96 5.69 -23.32 8.08
N LYS A 97 6.49 -23.52 7.03
CA LYS A 97 7.92 -23.86 7.12
C LYS A 97 8.86 -22.69 6.89
N ASN A 98 8.38 -21.62 6.26
CA ASN A 98 9.13 -20.42 5.89
C ASN A 98 8.22 -19.18 5.90
N GLU A 99 8.81 -17.98 5.82
CA GLU A 99 8.08 -16.71 5.79
C GLU A 99 7.06 -16.63 4.63
N GLY A 100 7.43 -17.09 3.43
CA GLY A 100 6.57 -17.04 2.25
C GLY A 100 5.29 -17.87 2.39
N GLU A 101 5.40 -19.09 2.90
CA GLU A 101 4.25 -19.94 3.24
C GLU A 101 3.35 -19.27 4.29
N LEU A 102 3.94 -18.67 5.34
CA LEU A 102 3.19 -17.96 6.37
C LEU A 102 2.47 -16.73 5.80
N PHE A 103 3.12 -15.96 4.91
CA PHE A 103 2.51 -14.82 4.24
C PHE A 103 1.34 -15.25 3.34
N ALA A 104 1.52 -16.31 2.54
CA ALA A 104 0.46 -16.87 1.69
C ALA A 104 -0.71 -17.44 2.49
N ILE A 105 -0.45 -18.07 3.65
CA ILE A 105 -1.50 -18.46 4.59
C ILE A 105 -2.24 -17.21 5.07
N MET A 106 -1.52 -16.17 5.52
CA MET A 106 -2.09 -14.93 6.04
C MET A 106 -2.97 -14.18 5.04
N THR A 107 -2.64 -14.17 3.75
CA THR A 107 -3.50 -13.57 2.71
C THR A 107 -4.75 -14.43 2.44
N THR A 108 -4.63 -15.76 2.46
CA THR A 108 -5.74 -16.69 2.17
C THR A 108 -6.68 -16.96 3.36
N ILE A 109 -6.35 -16.52 4.59
CA ILE A 109 -7.22 -16.74 5.79
C ILE A 109 -8.66 -16.29 5.55
N ALA A 110 -8.84 -15.17 4.87
CA ALA A 110 -10.16 -14.57 4.68
C ALA A 110 -10.97 -15.29 3.58
N GLU A 111 -10.33 -15.67 2.49
CA GLU A 111 -10.94 -16.43 1.38
C GLU A 111 -11.44 -17.81 1.82
N GLU A 112 -10.74 -18.47 2.75
CA GLU A 112 -11.13 -19.78 3.29
C GLU A 112 -12.27 -19.72 4.32
N LEU A 113 -12.70 -18.53 4.75
CA LEU A 113 -13.81 -18.37 5.68
C LEU A 113 -15.11 -18.21 4.89
N ASP A 114 -15.90 -19.28 4.83
CA ASP A 114 -17.24 -19.29 4.20
C ASP A 114 -18.40 -19.35 5.24
N ASP A 115 -18.16 -19.97 6.41
CA ASP A 115 -19.17 -20.09 7.47
C ASP A 115 -19.16 -18.89 8.45
N GLU A 116 -20.13 -17.99 8.29
CA GLU A 116 -20.37 -16.85 9.20
C GLU A 116 -20.53 -17.28 10.67
N ARG A 117 -21.11 -18.46 10.94
CA ARG A 117 -21.42 -18.95 12.29
C ARG A 117 -20.15 -19.40 13.00
N VAL A 118 -19.23 -20.03 12.28
CA VAL A 118 -17.90 -20.42 12.80
C VAL A 118 -17.11 -19.17 13.17
N LEU A 119 -17.08 -18.16 12.30
CA LEU A 119 -16.40 -16.89 12.58
C LEU A 119 -17.02 -16.19 13.80
N MET A 120 -18.35 -15.99 13.83
CA MET A 120 -19.02 -15.29 14.93
C MET A 120 -18.88 -16.03 16.28
N LYS A 121 -18.87 -17.37 16.26
CA LYS A 121 -18.57 -18.20 17.45
C LYS A 121 -17.12 -18.06 17.92
N ALA A 122 -16.17 -17.85 17.01
CA ALA A 122 -14.78 -17.56 17.36
C ALA A 122 -14.62 -16.12 17.91
N VAL A 123 -15.24 -15.12 17.26
CA VAL A 123 -15.28 -13.71 17.70
C VAL A 123 -15.78 -13.57 19.14
N ALA A 124 -16.80 -14.34 19.52
CA ALA A 124 -17.35 -14.34 20.87
C ALA A 124 -16.31 -14.68 21.97
N LYS A 125 -15.24 -15.42 21.65
CA LYS A 125 -14.14 -15.76 22.57
C LYS A 125 -13.14 -14.61 22.78
N PHE A 126 -13.05 -13.68 21.83
CA PHE A 126 -12.04 -12.61 21.80
C PHE A 126 -12.60 -11.22 22.16
N LYS A 127 -13.76 -11.16 22.82
CA LYS A 127 -14.34 -9.92 23.34
C LYS A 127 -13.35 -9.20 24.28
N ILE A 128 -12.80 -8.08 23.81
CA ILE A 128 -11.86 -7.22 24.52
C ILE A 128 -12.53 -5.85 24.71
N PRO A 129 -12.56 -5.28 25.94
CA PRO A 129 -13.18 -3.98 26.18
C PRO A 129 -12.60 -2.86 25.32
N LYS A 130 -13.46 -1.96 24.83
CA LYS A 130 -13.06 -0.76 24.07
C LYS A 130 -11.99 0.06 24.79
N SER A 131 -12.06 0.19 26.12
CA SER A 131 -11.06 0.90 26.93
C SER A 131 -9.66 0.30 26.81
N THR A 132 -9.54 -1.03 26.74
CA THR A 132 -8.26 -1.72 26.51
C THR A 132 -7.71 -1.41 25.12
N ILE A 133 -8.55 -1.48 24.08
CA ILE A 133 -8.15 -1.14 22.70
C ILE A 133 -7.66 0.31 22.62
N VAL A 134 -8.42 1.27 23.14
CA VAL A 134 -8.05 2.70 23.16
C VAL A 134 -6.75 2.94 23.92
N SER A 135 -6.55 2.28 25.07
CA SER A 135 -5.29 2.40 25.83
C SER A 135 -4.07 1.87 25.07
N LEU A 136 -4.25 0.81 24.25
CA LEU A 136 -3.18 0.28 23.40
C LEU A 136 -2.93 1.18 22.19
N GLN A 137 -3.99 1.67 21.53
CA GLN A 137 -3.87 2.63 20.42
C GLN A 137 -3.08 3.88 20.84
N GLU A 138 -3.34 4.41 22.04
CA GLU A 138 -2.63 5.56 22.59
C GLU A 138 -1.13 5.29 22.85
N ILE A 139 -0.79 4.07 23.30
CA ILE A 139 0.61 3.65 23.53
C ILE A 139 1.34 3.49 22.19
N GLU A 140 0.77 2.73 21.26
CA GLU A 140 1.39 2.45 19.96
C GLU A 140 1.48 3.72 19.10
N ARG A 141 0.48 4.62 19.14
CA ARG A 141 0.53 5.94 18.46
C ARG A 141 1.72 6.77 18.94
N LYS A 142 1.92 6.88 20.26
CA LYS A 142 3.06 7.61 20.85
C LYS A 142 4.41 6.99 20.44
N ALA A 143 4.49 5.66 20.40
CA ALA A 143 5.69 4.96 19.95
C ALA A 143 5.97 5.18 18.45
N LEU A 144 4.93 5.17 17.61
CA LEU A 144 5.03 5.46 16.18
C LEU A 144 5.47 6.91 15.93
N ASP A 145 4.84 7.89 16.60
CA ASP A 145 5.21 9.31 16.51
C ASP A 145 6.68 9.57 16.88
N HIS A 146 7.21 8.84 17.88
CA HIS A 146 8.63 8.90 18.24
C HIS A 146 9.51 8.41 17.10
N ARG A 147 9.26 7.19 16.60
CA ARG A 147 10.02 6.55 15.52
C ARG A 147 10.00 7.36 14.24
N MET A 148 8.85 7.96 13.90
CA MET A 148 8.71 8.83 12.74
C MET A 148 9.55 10.12 12.83
N ARG A 149 9.72 10.69 14.03
CA ARG A 149 10.61 11.85 14.26
C ARG A 149 12.08 11.45 14.13
N GLU A 150 12.46 10.29 14.67
CA GLU A 150 13.82 9.75 14.57
C GLU A 150 14.24 9.51 13.12
N VAL A 151 13.38 8.89 12.30
CA VAL A 151 13.61 8.68 10.85
C VAL A 151 13.77 10.03 10.13
N LYS A 152 12.83 10.96 10.29
CA LYS A 152 12.93 12.30 9.68
C LYS A 152 14.20 13.07 10.10
N SER A 153 14.66 12.89 11.34
CA SER A 153 15.92 13.47 11.81
C SER A 153 17.15 12.80 11.19
N SER A 154 17.08 11.48 10.96
CA SER A 154 18.15 10.69 10.33
C SER A 154 18.31 11.06 8.86
N ASP A 155 17.21 11.18 8.12
CA ASP A 155 17.22 11.60 6.71
C ASP A 155 17.76 13.03 6.55
N LYS A 156 17.36 13.94 7.44
CA LYS A 156 17.86 15.33 7.45
C LYS A 156 19.35 15.40 7.80
N ASN A 157 19.82 14.59 8.75
CA ASN A 157 21.25 14.51 9.09
C ASN A 157 22.07 13.86 7.96
N LYS A 158 21.50 12.91 7.22
CA LYS A 158 22.15 12.29 6.05
C LYS A 158 22.28 13.29 4.91
N SER A 159 21.20 13.96 4.50
CA SER A 159 21.24 14.95 3.41
C SER A 159 22.18 16.14 3.69
N ILE A 160 22.28 16.59 4.96
CA ILE A 160 23.25 17.61 5.37
C ILE A 160 24.71 17.11 5.24
N ARG A 161 24.98 15.83 5.51
CA ARG A 161 26.32 15.23 5.32
C ARG A 161 26.65 15.08 3.84
N ASP A 162 25.70 14.58 3.05
CA ASP A 162 25.88 14.36 1.62
C ASP A 162 26.15 15.70 0.89
N ALA A 163 25.42 16.76 1.23
CA ALA A 163 25.65 18.11 0.72
C ALA A 163 27.05 18.66 1.09
N LYS A 164 27.47 18.53 2.36
CA LYS A 164 28.81 18.96 2.80
C LYS A 164 29.94 18.20 2.11
N ASN A 165 29.75 16.92 1.82
CA ASN A 165 30.76 16.09 1.15
C ASN A 165 30.88 16.44 -0.34
N ALA A 166 29.75 16.73 -1.01
CA ALA A 166 29.74 17.21 -2.39
C ALA A 166 30.49 18.55 -2.54
N GLU A 167 30.29 19.48 -1.62
CA GLU A 167 30.92 20.81 -1.67
C GLU A 167 32.44 20.77 -1.42
N SER A 168 32.93 19.80 -0.64
CA SER A 168 34.37 19.56 -0.44
C SER A 168 35.09 18.91 -1.64
N THR A 169 34.36 18.47 -2.68
CA THR A 169 34.91 17.72 -3.81
C THR A 169 35.07 18.59 -5.08
N ARG A 170 34.86 19.91 -4.99
CA ARG A 170 34.94 20.83 -6.13
C ARG A 170 36.42 21.18 -6.46
N PRO A 171 36.96 20.79 -7.62
CA PRO A 171 38.37 21.03 -7.93
C PRO A 171 38.63 22.50 -8.31
N THR A 172 39.71 23.07 -7.77
CA THR A 172 40.19 24.41 -8.11
C THR A 172 40.62 24.46 -9.58
N LEU A 173 39.98 25.31 -10.38
CA LEU A 173 40.32 25.49 -11.80
C LEU A 173 41.68 26.18 -11.96
N GLN A 174 42.67 25.44 -12.44
CA GLN A 174 43.92 26.03 -12.95
C GLN A 174 44.55 25.14 -14.04
N ASN A 175 44.28 25.44 -15.31
CA ASN A 175 45.31 25.27 -16.35
C ASN A 175 45.11 26.17 -17.57
N ASN A 176 46.16 26.32 -18.37
CA ASN A 176 46.43 27.44 -19.26
C ASN A 176 46.79 26.96 -20.69
N SER A 177 46.70 27.87 -21.68
CA SER A 177 47.43 27.86 -22.98
C SER A 177 46.99 26.92 -24.15
N LYS A 178 46.54 27.55 -25.26
CA LYS A 178 47.03 27.54 -26.68
C LYS A 178 47.55 26.21 -27.29
N SER A 179 47.32 25.81 -28.56
CA SER A 179 47.05 26.49 -29.85
C SER A 179 46.43 25.47 -30.86
N ASN A 180 45.57 25.73 -31.86
CA ASN A 180 45.37 26.76 -32.91
C ASN A 180 46.00 26.43 -34.30
N VAL A 181 45.32 26.80 -35.42
CA VAL A 181 45.74 26.73 -36.87
C VAL A 181 45.62 25.34 -37.53
N SER A 182 45.22 25.09 -38.80
CA SER A 182 44.46 25.76 -39.90
C SER A 182 44.36 24.74 -41.08
N ALA A 183 43.67 24.89 -42.23
CA ALA A 183 42.48 25.65 -42.71
C ALA A 183 42.13 25.10 -44.14
N ASP A 184 41.09 25.63 -44.81
CA ASP A 184 40.79 25.68 -46.28
C ASP A 184 39.25 25.77 -46.44
N ASP A 185 38.56 26.77 -47.00
CA ASP A 185 38.78 27.99 -47.82
C ASP A 185 38.16 27.88 -49.23
N SER A 186 37.01 28.55 -49.44
CA SER A 186 36.59 29.12 -50.74
C SER A 186 35.34 30.04 -50.62
N ASN A 187 35.55 31.29 -51.01
CA ASN A 187 34.64 32.39 -51.44
C ASN A 187 33.33 32.02 -52.21
N SER A 188 32.38 32.94 -52.51
CA SER A 188 31.79 34.15 -51.87
C SER A 188 30.78 34.86 -52.84
N TYR A 189 29.96 35.81 -52.32
CA TYR A 189 29.11 36.82 -53.01
C TYR A 189 27.77 36.45 -53.72
N ASP A 190 26.64 36.77 -53.05
CA ASP A 190 25.59 37.82 -53.31
C ASP A 190 25.49 38.49 -54.72
N PRO A 191 24.35 39.10 -55.21
CA PRO A 191 23.17 39.61 -54.45
C PRO A 191 21.73 39.69 -55.11
N SER A 192 20.70 39.91 -54.26
CA SER A 192 19.46 40.73 -54.48
C SER A 192 18.30 40.32 -55.44
N ALA A 193 17.14 41.00 -55.25
CA ALA A 193 15.81 40.94 -55.93
C ALA A 193 14.91 39.72 -55.59
N THR A 194 13.73 39.77 -54.94
CA THR A 194 12.45 40.55 -55.03
C THR A 194 11.37 39.94 -55.95
N GLU A 195 10.10 40.04 -55.51
CA GLU A 195 8.84 39.67 -56.20
C GLU A 195 8.57 38.15 -56.35
N ASP A 196 7.34 37.61 -56.33
CA ASP A 196 6.03 38.00 -55.73
C ASP A 196 5.06 36.80 -55.85
N ALA A 197 3.92 36.81 -55.12
CA ALA A 197 2.67 36.07 -55.42
C ALA A 197 2.70 34.50 -55.46
N ASP A 198 1.58 33.76 -55.38
CA ASP A 198 0.32 33.92 -54.62
C ASP A 198 -0.39 32.54 -54.51
N ILE A 199 -1.17 32.34 -53.44
CA ILE A 199 -2.46 31.60 -53.35
C ILE A 199 -2.65 30.15 -53.89
N SER A 200 -3.54 29.42 -53.18
CA SER A 200 -4.25 28.16 -53.53
C SER A 200 -3.47 26.84 -53.39
N ASP A 201 -4.09 25.72 -53.01
CA ASP A 201 -5.30 25.47 -52.20
C ASP A 201 -5.26 24.00 -51.73
N ALA A 202 -6.12 23.65 -50.76
CA ALA A 202 -6.66 22.31 -50.46
C ALA A 202 -5.81 21.03 -50.76
N ASP A 203 -5.62 20.18 -49.73
CA ASP A 203 -6.61 19.10 -49.56
C ASP A 203 -6.69 18.60 -48.09
N SER A 204 -7.75 17.83 -47.83
CA SER A 204 -8.25 17.40 -46.52
C SER A 204 -7.79 15.97 -46.17
N THR A 205 -7.82 15.64 -44.87
CA THR A 205 -8.50 14.46 -44.27
C THR A 205 -8.08 14.39 -42.80
N SER A 206 -8.89 14.86 -41.85
CA SER A 206 -10.14 14.23 -41.36
C SER A 206 -9.91 12.85 -40.72
N TYR A 207 -9.66 12.86 -39.41
CA TYR A 207 -9.78 11.67 -38.57
C TYR A 207 -11.28 11.42 -38.32
N HIS A 208 -11.82 10.31 -38.83
CA HIS A 208 -13.20 9.93 -38.58
C HIS A 208 -13.29 8.97 -37.40
N ALA A 209 -14.22 9.23 -36.49
CA ALA A 209 -14.56 8.34 -35.39
C ALA A 209 -15.43 7.18 -35.88
N GLY A 210 -15.45 6.07 -35.12
CA GLY A 210 -16.27 4.90 -35.41
C GLY A 210 -16.48 4.05 -34.15
N GLU A 211 -17.54 4.36 -33.42
CA GLU A 211 -18.09 3.48 -32.37
C GLU A 211 -18.85 2.33 -33.03
N VAL A 212 -18.68 1.09 -32.54
CA VAL A 212 -19.63 -0.01 -32.76
C VAL A 212 -19.60 -0.96 -31.54
N GLU A 213 -20.68 -0.98 -30.76
CA GLU A 213 -21.02 -2.13 -29.90
C GLU A 213 -21.62 -3.27 -30.73
N PRO A 214 -21.63 -4.50 -30.18
CA PRO A 214 -22.92 -5.18 -30.12
C PRO A 214 -23.19 -5.90 -28.80
N GLY A 215 -24.34 -5.58 -28.20
CA GLY A 215 -25.54 -6.41 -28.38
C GLY A 215 -25.59 -7.76 -27.66
N PHE A 216 -26.47 -7.85 -26.66
CA PHE A 216 -27.02 -9.09 -26.09
C PHE A 216 -27.75 -9.95 -27.13
N GLU A 217 -27.68 -11.28 -26.97
CA GLU A 217 -28.74 -12.21 -27.37
C GLU A 217 -28.85 -13.34 -26.33
N ASP A 218 -30.08 -13.71 -25.97
CA ASP A 218 -30.44 -14.64 -24.90
C ASP A 218 -30.64 -16.10 -25.40
N VAL A 219 -31.02 -16.98 -24.47
CA VAL A 219 -31.75 -18.26 -24.65
C VAL A 219 -30.89 -19.53 -24.83
N GLU A 220 -30.85 -20.39 -23.79
CA GLU A 220 -31.68 -21.61 -23.75
C GLU A 220 -31.82 -22.16 -22.31
N GLU A 221 -33.03 -22.64 -21.98
CA GLU A 221 -33.34 -23.39 -20.75
C GLU A 221 -32.88 -24.85 -20.88
N VAL A 222 -32.46 -25.47 -19.79
CA VAL A 222 -32.51 -26.94 -19.64
C VAL A 222 -33.04 -27.30 -18.24
N ASP A 223 -34.24 -27.86 -18.21
CA ASP A 223 -34.84 -28.48 -17.02
C ASP A 223 -34.15 -29.80 -16.64
N ILE A 224 -34.05 -30.03 -15.31
CA ILE A 224 -34.20 -31.28 -14.51
C ILE A 224 -33.27 -31.26 -13.28
#